data_AF-A0A8T7AEI3-F1
#
_entry.id   AF-A0A8T7AEI3-F1
#
_cell.length_a   1.000
_cell.length_b   1.000
_cell.length_c   1.000
_cell.angle_alpha   90.00
_cell.angle_beta   90.00
_cell.angle_gamma   90.00
#
_symmetry.space_group_name_H-M   'P 1'
#
loop_
_entity.id
_entity.type
_entity.pdbx_description
1 polymer ?
#
loop_
_entity_poly.entity_id
_entity_poly.type
_entity_poly.pdbx_seq_one_letter_code
_entity_poly.pdbx_strand_id
1 'polypeptide(L)'
;EFNNEVRAELDFFDPDWERKLRDDAEFGASFLRGMAPLVAQGTLRPYIEGYRIVADVFARLPADQTLDEKAVVTASFKYGRQAYLQRRISSKASIGDMLFKNGLKLLDSYGLVAVGEPELLERRKQTSRNFRILSHRLEHLRALAMPGESD
;
A
#
# COMPACT_ATOMS: atom_id res chain seq x y z
N GLU A 1 -8.38 6.06 18.80
CA GLU A 1 -8.53 7.47 18.35
C GLU A 1 -8.75 7.52 16.85
N PHE A 2 -7.72 7.31 16.01
CA PHE A 2 -7.83 7.36 14.54
C PHE A 2 -9.00 6.57 13.92
N ASN A 3 -9.22 5.30 14.31
CA ASN A 3 -10.36 4.53 13.77
C ASN A 3 -11.73 5.15 14.10
N ASN A 4 -11.85 5.83 15.23
CA ASN A 4 -13.09 6.50 15.62
C ASN A 4 -13.28 7.79 14.81
N GLU A 5 -12.20 8.52 14.53
CA GLU A 5 -12.23 9.70 13.65
C GLU A 5 -12.64 9.30 12.22
N VAL A 6 -12.07 8.22 11.69
CA VAL A 6 -12.48 7.67 10.38
C VAL A 6 -13.97 7.34 10.39
N ARG A 7 -14.48 6.66 11.43
CA ARG A 7 -15.91 6.35 11.53
C ARG A 7 -16.78 7.60 11.59
N ALA A 8 -16.41 8.59 12.40
CA ALA A 8 -17.14 9.83 12.51
C ALA A 8 -17.24 10.58 11.17
N GLU A 9 -16.17 10.56 10.37
CA GLU A 9 -16.18 11.11 9.01
C GLU A 9 -17.15 10.33 8.10
N LEU A 10 -17.12 8.99 8.12
CA LEU A 10 -18.04 8.18 7.30
C LEU A 10 -19.50 8.37 7.73
N ASP A 11 -19.78 8.49 9.03
CA ASP A 11 -21.10 8.76 9.58
C ASP A 11 -21.64 10.13 9.13
N PHE A 12 -20.76 11.12 8.95
CA PHE A 12 -21.14 12.43 8.41
C PHE A 12 -21.66 12.34 6.98
N PHE A 13 -21.10 11.47 6.14
CA PHE A 13 -21.57 11.27 4.77
C PHE A 13 -22.84 10.42 4.69
N ASP A 14 -22.93 9.33 5.47
CA ASP A 14 -24.11 8.48 5.51
C ASP A 14 -24.14 7.66 6.82
N PRO A 15 -24.99 7.98 7.80
CA PRO A 15 -25.04 7.24 9.08
C PRO A 15 -25.33 5.73 8.94
N ASP A 16 -25.90 5.32 7.81
CA ASP A 16 -26.23 3.93 7.50
C ASP A 16 -25.13 3.24 6.65
N TRP A 17 -23.97 3.88 6.44
CA TRP A 17 -22.92 3.41 5.54
C TRP A 17 -22.49 1.97 5.85
N GLU A 18 -22.38 1.60 7.13
CA GLU A 18 -21.94 0.25 7.53
C GLU A 18 -22.90 -0.84 7.05
N ARG A 19 -24.21 -0.57 7.14
CA ARG A 19 -25.25 -1.50 6.70
C ARG A 19 -25.27 -1.56 5.18
N LYS A 20 -25.29 -0.41 4.52
CA LYS A 20 -25.32 -0.32 3.05
C LYS A 20 -24.10 -0.97 2.40
N LEU A 21 -22.92 -0.83 3.00
CA LEU A 21 -21.69 -1.48 2.53
C LEU A 21 -21.74 -3.01 2.64
N ARG A 22 -22.50 -3.56 3.60
CA ARG A 22 -22.71 -5.01 3.72
C ARG A 22 -23.77 -5.52 2.73
N ASP A 23 -24.82 -4.73 2.52
CA ASP A 23 -26.00 -5.14 1.75
C ASP A 23 -25.80 -4.96 0.23
N ASP A 24 -24.96 -4.00 -0.19
CA ASP A 24 -24.73 -3.65 -1.59
C ASP A 24 -23.23 -3.53 -1.89
N ALA A 25 -22.74 -4.38 -2.80
CA ALA A 25 -21.35 -4.41 -3.22
C ALA A 25 -20.93 -3.17 -4.03
N GLU A 26 -21.87 -2.50 -4.70
CA GLU A 26 -21.60 -1.29 -5.51
C GLU A 26 -21.64 -0.01 -4.68
N PHE A 27 -22.26 -0.04 -3.50
CA PHE A 27 -22.40 1.12 -2.61
C PHE A 27 -21.05 1.75 -2.29
N GLY A 28 -20.00 0.96 -2.05
CA GLY A 28 -18.69 1.50 -1.73
C GLY A 28 -18.14 2.45 -2.80
N ALA A 29 -18.33 2.13 -4.08
CA ALA A 29 -17.83 2.98 -5.17
C ALA A 29 -18.67 4.26 -5.34
N SER A 30 -20.00 4.18 -5.22
CA SER A 30 -20.88 5.35 -5.30
C SER A 30 -20.72 6.27 -4.09
N PHE A 31 -20.55 5.69 -2.89
CA PHE A 31 -20.29 6.42 -1.66
C PHE A 31 -18.98 7.21 -1.73
N LEU A 32 -17.90 6.57 -2.19
CA LEU A 32 -16.61 7.24 -2.39
C LEU A 32 -16.66 8.34 -3.47
N ARG A 33 -17.46 8.17 -4.53
CA ARG A 33 -17.67 9.25 -5.53
C ARG A 33 -18.32 10.49 -4.92
N GLY A 34 -19.15 10.33 -3.88
CA GLY A 34 -19.72 11.44 -3.12
C GLY A 34 -18.71 12.20 -2.26
N MET A 35 -17.55 11.59 -1.95
CA MET A 35 -16.48 12.17 -1.14
C MET A 35 -15.46 12.92 -2.02
N ALA A 36 -15.92 13.93 -2.74
CA ALA A 36 -15.07 14.73 -3.63
C ALA A 36 -14.44 15.93 -2.89
N PRO A 37 -13.12 16.20 -3.04
CA PRO A 37 -12.17 15.45 -3.87
C PRO A 37 -11.62 14.21 -3.14
N LEU A 38 -11.55 13.08 -3.85
CA LEU A 38 -10.76 11.94 -3.41
C LEU A 38 -9.27 12.29 -3.55
N VAL A 39 -8.51 12.27 -2.46
CA VAL A 39 -7.08 12.65 -2.43
C VAL A 39 -6.13 11.50 -2.08
N ALA A 40 -6.65 10.38 -1.57
CA ALA A 40 -5.86 9.27 -1.05
C ALA A 40 -4.86 8.71 -2.08
N GLN A 41 -5.26 8.61 -3.35
CA GLN A 41 -4.41 8.14 -4.44
C GLN A 41 -3.21 9.05 -4.72
N GLY A 42 -3.32 10.34 -4.43
CA GLY A 42 -2.25 11.32 -4.59
C GLY A 42 -1.32 11.36 -3.39
N THR A 43 -1.87 11.19 -2.18
CA THR A 43 -1.11 11.31 -0.93
C THR A 43 -0.46 9.99 -0.49
N LEU A 44 -1.16 8.86 -0.57
CA LEU A 44 -0.70 7.58 0.00
C LEU A 44 0.16 6.75 -0.96
N ARG A 45 0.03 6.97 -2.26
CA ARG A 45 0.68 6.15 -3.30
C ARG A 45 2.20 6.02 -3.14
N PRO A 46 2.98 7.11 -2.93
CA PRO A 46 4.43 6.99 -2.76
C PRO A 46 4.82 6.09 -1.57
N TYR A 47 4.06 6.16 -0.48
CA TYR A 47 4.28 5.34 0.71
C TYR A 47 3.97 3.87 0.44
N ILE A 48 2.79 3.58 -0.11
CA ILE A 48 2.37 2.20 -0.41
C ILE A 48 3.32 1.54 -1.41
N GLU A 49 3.68 2.23 -2.49
CA GLU A 49 4.62 1.70 -3.49
C GLU A 49 6.05 1.59 -2.95
N GLY A 50 6.52 2.57 -2.18
CA GLY A 50 7.84 2.53 -1.54
C GLY A 50 7.96 1.36 -0.56
N TYR A 51 6.94 1.13 0.26
CA TYR A 51 6.93 0.03 1.23
C TYR A 51 6.77 -1.32 0.54
N ARG A 52 6.00 -1.36 -0.55
CA ARG A 52 5.92 -2.54 -1.42
C ARG A 52 7.28 -2.93 -1.98
N ILE A 53 8.10 -1.97 -2.41
CA ILE A 53 9.45 -2.24 -2.92
C ILE A 53 10.28 -2.95 -1.85
N VAL A 54 10.26 -2.44 -0.60
CA VAL A 54 10.98 -3.07 0.52
C VAL A 54 10.42 -4.46 0.81
N ALA A 55 9.09 -4.62 0.85
CA ALA A 55 8.44 -5.91 1.05
C ALA A 55 8.80 -6.92 -0.05
N ASP A 56 8.90 -6.48 -1.32
CA ASP A 56 9.33 -7.31 -2.44
C ASP A 56 10.81 -7.71 -2.36
N VAL A 57 11.67 -6.92 -1.70
CA VAL A 57 13.06 -7.30 -1.40
C VAL A 57 13.07 -8.45 -0.39
N PHE A 58 12.39 -8.28 0.75
CA PHE A 58 12.33 -9.33 1.78
C PHE A 58 11.58 -10.58 1.32
N ALA A 59 10.54 -10.46 0.48
CA ALA A 59 9.80 -11.60 -0.06
C ALA A 59 10.65 -12.55 -0.94
N ARG A 60 11.83 -12.10 -1.38
CA ARG A 60 12.81 -12.92 -2.14
C ARG A 60 13.97 -13.40 -1.29
N LEU A 61 14.03 -12.97 -0.03
CA LEU A 61 15.11 -13.30 0.88
C LEU A 61 14.74 -14.55 1.69
N PRO A 62 15.57 -15.61 1.68
CA PRO A 62 15.38 -16.79 2.52
C PRO A 62 15.17 -16.45 4.01
N ALA A 63 14.46 -17.33 4.73
CA ALA A 63 14.08 -17.10 6.13
C ALA A 63 15.30 -17.03 7.08
N ASP A 64 16.38 -17.72 6.73
CA ASP A 64 17.68 -17.72 7.42
C ASP A 64 18.58 -16.52 7.05
N GLN A 65 18.08 -15.60 6.21
CA GLN A 65 18.81 -14.41 5.78
C GLN A 65 18.08 -13.12 6.16
N THR A 66 18.90 -12.10 6.39
CA THR A 66 18.46 -10.72 6.65
C THR A 66 19.41 -9.74 5.95
N LEU A 67 19.05 -8.47 5.94
CA LEU A 67 19.84 -7.39 5.36
C LEU A 67 19.89 -6.24 6.37
N ASP A 68 21.06 -5.61 6.51
CA ASP A 68 21.15 -4.34 7.22
C ASP A 68 20.43 -3.21 6.46
N GLU A 69 20.18 -2.09 7.13
CA GLU A 69 19.45 -0.96 6.56
C GLU A 69 20.06 -0.46 5.23
N LYS A 70 21.40 -0.36 5.16
CA LYS A 70 22.11 0.14 3.98
C LYS A 70 21.93 -0.81 2.79
N ALA A 71 21.99 -2.11 3.04
CA ALA A 71 21.78 -3.16 2.05
C ALA A 71 20.31 -3.18 1.58
N VAL A 72 19.33 -3.02 2.48
CA VAL A 72 17.91 -2.90 2.14
C VAL A 72 17.66 -1.71 1.23
N VAL A 73 18.16 -0.52 1.59
CA VAL A 73 18.00 0.70 0.79
C VAL A 73 18.60 0.51 -0.60
N THR A 74 19.81 -0.04 -0.68
CA THR A 74 20.51 -0.28 -1.95
C THR A 74 19.74 -1.26 -2.84
N ALA A 75 19.30 -2.38 -2.27
CA ALA A 75 18.49 -3.37 -2.96
C ALA A 75 17.16 -2.78 -3.44
N SER A 76 16.54 -1.93 -2.62
CA SER A 76 15.27 -1.25 -2.92
C SER A 76 15.40 -0.25 -4.05
N PHE A 77 16.51 0.50 -4.15
CA PHE A 77 16.76 1.36 -5.32
C PHE A 77 16.91 0.54 -6.62
N LYS A 78 17.68 -0.55 -6.58
CA LYS A 78 17.87 -1.42 -7.75
C LYS A 78 16.53 -2.03 -8.19
N TYR A 79 15.79 -2.62 -7.25
CA TYR A 79 14.50 -3.25 -7.53
C TYR A 79 13.43 -2.22 -7.92
N GLY A 80 13.35 -1.07 -7.25
CA GLY A 80 12.38 -0.02 -7.52
C GLY A 80 12.49 0.51 -8.95
N ARG A 81 13.72 0.74 -9.44
CA ARG A 81 13.96 1.13 -10.84
C ARG A 81 13.45 0.07 -11.82
N GLN A 82 13.74 -1.21 -11.55
CA GLN A 82 13.24 -2.32 -12.36
C GLN A 82 11.71 -2.40 -12.33
N ALA A 83 11.10 -2.29 -11.14
CA ALA A 83 9.66 -2.35 -10.95
C ALA A 83 8.95 -1.21 -11.71
N TYR A 84 9.53 -0.01 -11.70
CA TYR A 84 9.02 1.12 -12.47
C TYR A 84 9.07 0.86 -13.98
N LEU A 85 10.21 0.37 -14.51
CA LEU A 85 10.33 0.03 -15.94
C LEU A 85 9.34 -1.07 -16.37
N GLN A 86 9.03 -2.00 -15.46
CA GLN A 86 8.04 -3.06 -15.67
C GLN A 86 6.59 -2.63 -15.38
N ARG A 87 6.34 -1.33 -15.11
CA ARG A 87 5.01 -0.78 -14.74
C ARG A 87 4.37 -1.46 -13.52
N ARG A 88 5.18 -2.02 -12.63
CA ARG A 88 4.73 -2.64 -11.37
C ARG A 88 4.48 -1.62 -10.27
N ILE A 89 5.10 -0.46 -10.38
CA ILE A 89 4.80 0.77 -9.64
C ILE A 89 4.57 1.90 -10.65
N SER A 90 3.81 2.89 -10.26
CA SER A 90 3.30 3.94 -11.16
C SER A 90 4.15 5.21 -11.17
N SER A 91 4.92 5.49 -10.11
CA SER A 91 5.65 6.75 -9.96
C SER A 91 7.10 6.57 -9.51
N LYS A 92 8.01 7.36 -10.10
CA LYS A 92 9.39 7.49 -9.60
C LYS A 92 9.46 8.12 -8.21
N ALA A 93 8.45 8.91 -7.82
CA ALA A 93 8.39 9.52 -6.48
C ALA A 93 8.34 8.47 -5.35
N SER A 94 7.91 7.25 -5.69
CA SER A 94 7.87 6.10 -4.78
C SER A 94 9.25 5.47 -4.53
N ILE A 95 10.28 5.90 -5.27
CA ILE A 95 11.66 5.42 -5.15
C ILE A 95 12.46 6.46 -4.36
N GLY A 96 12.43 6.36 -3.03
CA GLY A 96 13.10 7.33 -2.15
C GLY A 96 13.69 6.70 -0.90
N ASP A 97 14.87 7.16 -0.50
CA ASP A 97 15.61 6.66 0.66
C ASP A 97 14.77 6.69 1.95
N MET A 98 14.13 7.82 2.24
CA MET A 98 13.27 7.97 3.42
C MET A 98 12.07 7.01 3.40
N LEU A 99 11.48 6.76 2.23
CA LEU A 99 10.38 5.80 2.09
C LEU A 99 10.86 4.37 2.35
N PHE A 100 12.06 4.01 1.87
CA PHE A 100 12.62 2.68 2.11
C PHE A 100 12.96 2.45 3.58
N LYS A 101 13.55 3.44 4.24
CA LYS A 101 13.84 3.36 5.69
C LYS A 101 12.57 3.22 6.52
N ASN A 102 11.51 3.97 6.19
CA ASN A 102 10.23 3.84 6.88
C ASN A 102 9.54 2.50 6.58
N GLY A 103 9.62 2.03 5.33
CA GLY A 103 9.14 0.69 4.95
C GLY A 103 9.86 -0.42 5.71
N LEU A 104 11.17 -0.30 5.88
CA LEU A 104 11.96 -1.24 6.68
C LEU A 104 11.49 -1.27 8.14
N LYS A 105 11.32 -0.10 8.77
CA LYS A 105 10.78 0.00 10.15
C LYS A 105 9.39 -0.64 10.28
N LEU A 106 8.53 -0.47 9.27
CA LEU A 106 7.21 -1.09 9.25
C LEU A 106 7.27 -2.61 9.12
N LEU A 107 8.17 -3.15 8.28
CA LEU A 107 8.37 -4.58 8.17
C LEU A 107 8.97 -5.16 9.46
N ASP A 108 9.84 -4.41 10.11
CA ASP A 108 10.45 -4.80 11.38
C ASP A 108 9.42 -4.87 12.51
N SER A 109 8.48 -3.92 12.57
CA SER A 109 7.37 -3.97 13.54
C SER A 109 6.43 -5.16 13.32
N TYR A 110 6.39 -5.71 12.10
CA TYR A 110 5.70 -6.96 11.79
C TYR A 110 6.53 -8.22 12.09
N GLY A 111 7.78 -8.06 12.55
CA GLY A 111 8.72 -9.16 12.79
C GLY A 111 9.15 -9.86 11.50
N LEU A 112 9.35 -9.11 10.41
CA LEU A 112 9.68 -9.66 9.10
C LEU A 112 11.15 -9.47 8.69
N VAL A 113 11.92 -8.70 9.46
CA VAL A 113 13.29 -8.30 9.10
C VAL A 113 14.33 -9.29 9.60
N ALA A 114 14.31 -9.60 10.90
CA ALA A 114 15.22 -10.58 11.48
C ALA A 114 15.10 -11.95 10.80
N VAL A 115 16.15 -12.76 10.93
CA VAL A 115 16.09 -14.18 10.53
C VAL A 115 15.09 -14.92 11.41
N GLY A 116 14.51 -16.00 10.89
CA GLY A 116 13.54 -16.78 11.64
C GLY A 116 13.20 -18.10 10.97
N GLU A 117 12.14 -18.74 11.48
CA GLU A 117 11.67 -20.05 11.03
C GLU A 117 11.19 -20.03 9.57
N PRO A 118 11.10 -21.19 8.89
CA PRO A 118 10.72 -21.28 7.47
C PRO A 118 9.43 -20.54 7.08
N GLU A 119 8.44 -20.46 7.99
CA GLU A 119 7.17 -19.76 7.79
C GLU A 119 7.36 -18.24 7.58
N LEU A 120 8.48 -17.68 8.03
CA LEU A 120 8.83 -16.27 7.83
C LEU A 120 8.83 -15.89 6.34
N LEU A 121 9.33 -16.77 5.47
CA LEU A 121 9.35 -16.49 4.02
C LEU A 121 7.92 -16.32 3.47
N GLU A 122 6.99 -17.17 3.90
CA GLU A 122 5.59 -17.05 3.47
C GLU A 122 4.92 -15.79 4.04
N ARG A 123 5.23 -15.41 5.27
CA ARG A 123 4.78 -14.12 5.85
C ARG A 123 5.34 -12.93 5.07
N ARG A 124 6.63 -12.93 4.71
CA ARG A 124 7.27 -11.88 3.88
C ARG A 124 6.58 -11.78 2.50
N LYS A 125 6.32 -12.91 1.84
CA LYS A 125 5.57 -12.97 0.58
C LYS A 125 4.13 -12.46 0.74
N GLN A 126 3.45 -12.83 1.82
CA GLN A 126 2.09 -12.36 2.07
C GLN A 126 2.04 -10.85 2.26
N THR A 127 2.99 -10.26 2.99
CA THR A 127 3.09 -8.80 3.15
C THR A 127 3.33 -8.10 1.82
N SER A 128 4.21 -8.63 0.96
CA SER A 128 4.39 -8.14 -0.42
C SER A 128 3.07 -8.17 -1.23
N ARG A 129 2.31 -9.29 -1.14
CA ARG A 129 0.99 -9.41 -1.79
C ARG A 129 -0.01 -8.38 -1.24
N ASN A 130 -0.05 -8.16 0.07
CA ASN A 130 -0.93 -7.18 0.69
C ASN A 130 -0.66 -5.77 0.17
N PHE A 131 0.61 -5.35 0.07
CA PHE A 131 0.96 -4.06 -0.52
C PHE A 131 0.58 -3.96 -2.00
N ARG A 132 0.69 -5.05 -2.77
CA ARG A 132 0.23 -5.07 -4.16
C ARG A 132 -1.29 -4.85 -4.27
N ILE A 133 -2.07 -5.45 -3.38
CA ILE A 133 -3.52 -5.23 -3.29
C ILE A 133 -3.81 -3.76 -2.94
N LEU A 134 -3.08 -3.18 -1.98
CA LEU A 134 -3.23 -1.76 -1.62
C LEU A 134 -2.88 -0.83 -2.79
N SER A 135 -1.80 -1.09 -3.53
CA SER A 135 -1.46 -0.32 -4.74
C SER A 135 -2.61 -0.38 -5.76
N HIS A 136 -3.19 -1.56 -5.99
CA HIS A 136 -4.30 -1.72 -6.93
C HIS A 136 -5.56 -0.97 -6.50
N ARG A 137 -5.90 -1.01 -5.20
CA ARG A 137 -7.00 -0.21 -4.64
C ARG A 137 -6.80 1.29 -4.84
N LEU A 138 -5.57 1.79 -4.69
CA LEU A 138 -5.26 3.20 -4.97
C LEU A 138 -5.41 3.56 -6.45
N GLU A 139 -5.17 2.63 -7.37
CA GLU A 139 -5.47 2.87 -8.80
C GLU A 139 -6.97 2.91 -9.06
N HIS A 140 -7.76 2.08 -8.39
CA HIS A 140 -9.22 2.15 -8.50
C HIS A 140 -9.75 3.49 -7.96
N LEU A 141 -9.24 3.95 -6.81
CA LEU A 141 -9.58 5.28 -6.28
C LEU A 141 -9.18 6.40 -7.24
N ARG A 142 -8.03 6.28 -7.90
CA ARG A 142 -7.63 7.23 -8.94
C ARG A 142 -8.63 7.25 -10.09
N ALA A 143 -9.05 6.08 -10.58
CA ALA A 143 -10.04 6.00 -11.65
C ALA A 143 -11.38 6.64 -11.26
N LEU A 144 -11.82 6.44 -10.01
CA LEU A 144 -13.02 7.08 -9.46
C LEU A 144 -12.88 8.59 -9.30
N ALA A 145 -11.67 9.09 -9.01
CA ALA A 145 -11.39 10.51 -8.81
C ALA A 145 -11.21 11.29 -10.12
N MET A 146 -10.97 10.60 -11.24
CA MET A 146 -10.95 11.26 -12.55
C MET A 146 -12.38 11.70 -12.88
N PRO A 147 -12.58 12.94 -13.39
CA PRO A 147 -13.86 13.31 -13.98
C PRO A 147 -14.18 12.28 -15.06
N GLY A 148 -15.38 11.70 -15.02
CA GLY A 148 -15.82 10.87 -16.15
C GLY A 148 -15.76 11.71 -17.42
N GLU A 149 -15.18 11.18 -18.49
CA GLU A 149 -15.61 11.60 -19.83
C GLU A 149 -17.08 11.18 -19.93
N SER A 150 -17.96 12.12 -19.62
CA SER A 150 -19.40 12.00 -19.78
C SER A 150 -19.90 13.42 -20.07
N ASP A 151 -20.00 13.69 -21.37
CA ASP A 151 -20.96 14.53 -22.10
C ASP A 151 -21.48 15.83 -21.46
#